data_AF-A0A957M6X6-F1
#
_entry.id   AF-A0A957M6X6-F1
#
_cell.length_a   1.000
_cell.length_b   1.000
_cell.length_c   1.000
_cell.angle_alpha   90.00
_cell.angle_beta   90.00
_cell.angle_gamma   90.00
#
_symmetry.space_group_name_H-M   'P 1'
#
loop_
_entity.id
_entity.type
_entity.pdbx_description
1 polymer ?
#
loop_
_entity_poly.entity_id
_entity_poly.type
_entity_poly.pdbx_seq_one_letter_code
_entity_poly.pdbx_strand_id
1 'polypeptide(L)'
;PASINVGVIEGGVSANVVADACTIRVDRRMVPGEDPQAVIAELEQIVAARQAADPERTYTVGEYLVSNWFQSDADSELLRRFLRISAEATGTPPAPVGYLPGSDAKHLVDVARQGMVV
;
A
#
# COMPACT_ATOMS: atom_id res chain seq x y z
N PRO A 1 9.49 -4.17 1.81
CA PRO A 1 9.10 -4.75 0.50
C PRO A 1 7.63 -4.42 0.26
N ALA A 2 7.21 -4.26 -0.99
CA ALA A 2 5.78 -4.15 -1.30
C ALA A 2 5.06 -5.45 -0.88
N SER A 3 3.80 -5.33 -0.46
CA SER A 3 3.00 -6.46 -0.02
C SER A 3 1.62 -6.42 -0.66
N ILE A 4 1.01 -7.60 -0.81
CA ILE A 4 -0.37 -7.73 -1.26
C ILE A 4 -1.11 -8.67 -0.32
N ASN A 5 -2.32 -8.28 0.07
CA ASN A 5 -3.18 -9.05 0.95
C ASN A 5 -4.57 -9.23 0.33
N VAL A 6 -5.11 -10.44 0.36
CA VAL A 6 -6.51 -10.69 0.01
C VAL A 6 -7.36 -10.50 1.26
N GLY A 7 -8.10 -9.40 1.31
CA GLY A 7 -8.90 -9.05 2.50
C GLY A 7 -10.30 -9.64 2.49
N VAL A 8 -10.89 -9.81 1.30
CA VAL A 8 -12.27 -10.29 1.12
C VAL A 8 -12.33 -11.25 -0.07
N ILE A 9 -13.07 -12.33 0.07
CA ILE A 9 -13.41 -13.27 -0.99
C ILE A 9 -14.92 -13.54 -0.90
N GLU A 10 -15.64 -13.32 -2.00
CA GLU A 10 -17.09 -13.48 -2.08
C GLU A 10 -17.46 -14.22 -3.37
N GLY A 11 -18.32 -15.24 -3.29
CA GLY A 11 -18.78 -15.97 -4.47
C GLY A 11 -19.65 -17.17 -4.14
N GLY A 12 -20.48 -17.56 -5.10
CA GLY A 12 -21.42 -18.68 -4.97
C GLY A 12 -22.64 -18.38 -4.10
N VAL A 13 -23.63 -19.29 -4.18
CA VAL A 13 -24.93 -19.12 -3.49
C VAL A 13 -25.32 -20.34 -2.64
N SER A 14 -24.77 -21.52 -2.93
CA SER A 14 -25.04 -22.76 -2.20
C SER A 14 -23.88 -23.74 -2.37
N ALA A 15 -23.66 -24.60 -1.37
CA ALA A 15 -22.55 -25.56 -1.34
C ALA A 15 -22.61 -26.66 -2.42
N ASN A 16 -23.78 -26.88 -3.02
CA ASN A 16 -24.00 -27.90 -4.06
C ASN A 16 -24.12 -27.33 -5.48
N VAL A 17 -23.86 -26.04 -5.67
CA VAL A 17 -23.94 -25.35 -6.96
C VAL A 17 -22.57 -24.74 -7.26
N VAL A 18 -22.07 -24.96 -8.47
CA VAL A 18 -20.84 -24.29 -8.95
C VAL A 18 -21.12 -22.80 -9.04
N ALA A 19 -20.27 -21.97 -8.42
CA ALA A 19 -20.41 -20.51 -8.46
C ALA A 19 -20.31 -19.99 -9.90
N ASP A 20 -21.18 -19.06 -10.25
CA ASP A 20 -21.18 -18.32 -11.51
C ASP A 20 -20.10 -17.21 -11.52
N ALA A 21 -19.81 -16.63 -10.36
CA ALA A 21 -18.75 -15.65 -10.16
C ALA A 21 -18.10 -15.74 -8.76
N CYS A 22 -16.88 -15.22 -8.68
CA CYS A 22 -16.17 -14.96 -7.44
C CYS A 22 -15.41 -13.63 -7.57
N THR A 23 -15.43 -12.83 -6.52
CA THR A 23 -14.71 -11.56 -6.42
C THR A 23 -13.74 -11.63 -5.25
N ILE A 24 -12.51 -11.17 -5.47
CA ILE A 24 -11.54 -10.94 -4.41
C ILE A 24 -11.25 -9.45 -4.29
N ARG A 25 -11.18 -8.93 -3.06
CA ARG A 25 -10.69 -7.57 -2.80
C ARG A 25 -9.29 -7.65 -2.21
N VAL A 26 -8.36 -6.94 -2.84
CA VAL A 26 -6.95 -6.95 -2.46
C VAL A 26 -6.51 -5.58 -1.97
N ASP A 27 -5.62 -5.58 -0.99
CA ASP A 27 -4.89 -4.42 -0.50
C ASP A 27 -3.42 -4.59 -0.92
N ARG A 28 -2.99 -3.80 -1.92
CA ARG A 28 -1.60 -3.78 -2.40
C ARG A 28 -0.92 -2.54 -1.82
N ARG A 29 0.07 -2.76 -0.94
CA ARG A 29 0.85 -1.69 -0.31
C ARG A 29 2.00 -1.30 -1.21
N MET A 30 2.01 -0.02 -1.59
CA MET A 30 3.13 0.61 -2.29
C MET A 30 4.21 1.04 -1.30
N VAL A 31 5.46 0.97 -1.72
CA VAL A 31 6.62 1.53 -1.02
C VAL A 31 7.04 2.86 -1.65
N PRO A 32 7.79 3.71 -0.92
CA PRO A 32 8.31 4.94 -1.48
C PRO A 32 9.05 4.75 -2.81
N GLY A 33 8.70 5.60 -3.78
CA GLY A 33 9.25 5.57 -5.14
C GLY A 33 8.42 4.79 -6.16
N GLU A 34 7.44 3.98 -5.77
CA GLU A 34 6.55 3.31 -6.73
C GLU A 34 5.59 4.30 -7.41
N ASP A 35 5.36 4.13 -8.71
CA ASP A 35 4.31 4.85 -9.44
C ASP A 35 2.98 4.09 -9.31
N PRO A 36 1.92 4.72 -8.74
CA PRO A 36 0.61 4.10 -8.64
C PRO A 36 0.04 3.62 -9.97
N GLN A 37 0.32 4.31 -11.09
CA GLN A 37 -0.17 3.90 -12.40
C GLN A 37 0.57 2.67 -12.92
N ALA A 38 1.88 2.56 -12.67
CA ALA A 38 2.64 1.36 -12.99
C ALA A 38 2.13 0.14 -12.21
N VAL A 39 1.78 0.32 -10.94
CA VAL A 39 1.19 -0.74 -10.10
C VAL A 39 -0.18 -1.19 -10.62
N ILE A 40 -1.03 -0.25 -11.03
CA ILE A 40 -2.33 -0.57 -11.64
C ILE A 40 -2.11 -1.35 -12.95
N ALA A 41 -1.20 -0.88 -13.80
CA ALA A 41 -0.89 -1.54 -15.06
C ALA A 41 -0.36 -2.98 -14.86
N GLU A 42 0.42 -3.23 -13.81
CA GLU A 42 0.87 -4.59 -13.45
C GLU A 42 -0.33 -5.50 -13.14
N LEU A 43 -1.31 -5.02 -12.38
CA LEU A 43 -2.53 -5.79 -12.08
C LEU A 43 -3.37 -6.05 -13.33
N GLU A 44 -3.51 -5.05 -14.20
CA GLU A 44 -4.21 -5.19 -15.48
C GLU A 44 -3.52 -6.22 -16.39
N GLN A 45 -2.19 -6.21 -16.44
CA GLN A 45 -1.40 -7.19 -17.20
C GLN A 45 -1.59 -8.62 -16.68
N ILE A 46 -1.65 -8.82 -15.36
CA ILE A 46 -1.91 -10.14 -14.76
C ILE A 46 -3.30 -10.65 -15.20
N VAL A 47 -4.32 -9.80 -15.16
CA VAL A 47 -5.67 -10.16 -15.60
C VAL A 47 -5.73 -10.43 -17.10
N ALA A 48 -5.09 -9.60 -17.92
CA ALA A 48 -5.02 -9.81 -19.37
C ALA A 48 -4.33 -11.13 -19.72
N ALA A 49 -3.22 -11.46 -19.05
CA ALA A 49 -2.52 -12.74 -19.22
C ALA A 49 -3.41 -13.93 -18.82
N ARG A 50 -4.18 -13.79 -17.74
CA ARG A 50 -5.13 -14.83 -17.32
C ARG A 50 -6.27 -15.01 -18.32
N GLN A 51 -6.82 -13.92 -18.84
CA GLN A 51 -7.86 -13.94 -19.87
C GLN A 51 -7.38 -14.62 -21.17
N ALA A 52 -6.13 -14.37 -21.58
CA ALA A 52 -5.54 -15.03 -22.74
C ALA A 52 -5.33 -16.53 -22.55
N ALA A 53 -4.98 -16.95 -21.32
CA ALA A 53 -4.77 -18.36 -20.99
C ALA A 53 -6.08 -19.17 -20.80
N ASP A 54 -7.20 -18.49 -20.56
CA ASP A 54 -8.51 -19.12 -20.30
C ASP A 54 -9.65 -18.30 -20.93
N PRO A 55 -9.81 -18.35 -22.28
CA PRO A 55 -10.76 -17.49 -22.99
C PRO A 55 -12.25 -17.79 -22.72
N GLU A 56 -12.57 -18.96 -22.15
CA GLU A 56 -13.95 -19.37 -21.86
C GLU A 56 -14.51 -18.69 -20.61
N ARG A 57 -13.64 -18.09 -19.77
CA ARG A 57 -14.02 -17.36 -18.57
C ARG A 57 -13.77 -15.86 -18.76
N THR A 58 -14.46 -15.03 -17.97
CA THR A 58 -14.23 -13.58 -17.96
C THR A 58 -13.46 -13.20 -16.70
N TYR A 59 -12.38 -12.46 -16.87
CA TYR A 59 -11.58 -11.90 -15.79
C TYR A 59 -11.57 -10.37 -15.89
N THR A 60 -11.82 -9.70 -14.76
CA THR A 60 -11.79 -8.23 -14.69
C THR A 60 -11.03 -7.79 -13.44
N VAL A 61 -10.46 -6.58 -13.49
CA VAL A 61 -9.87 -5.88 -12.35
C VAL A 61 -10.24 -4.41 -12.47
N GLY A 62 -10.48 -3.76 -11.35
CA GLY A 62 -10.96 -2.38 -11.31
C GLY A 62 -11.20 -1.89 -9.89
N GLU A 63 -12.00 -0.83 -9.77
CA GLU A 63 -12.36 -0.21 -8.48
C GLU A 63 -11.14 0.18 -7.64
N TYR A 64 -10.13 0.76 -8.28
CA TYR A 64 -8.89 1.13 -7.62
C TYR A 64 -9.10 2.29 -6.64
N LEU A 65 -8.79 2.05 -5.37
CA LEU A 65 -8.61 3.10 -4.38
C LEU A 65 -7.12 3.35 -4.19
N VAL A 66 -6.62 4.47 -4.73
CA VAL A 66 -5.21 4.83 -4.62
C VAL A 66 -4.99 5.70 -3.38
N SER A 67 -4.20 5.20 -2.46
CA SER A 67 -3.62 5.97 -1.36
C SER A 67 -2.11 5.99 -1.53
N ASN A 68 -1.54 7.18 -1.78
CA ASN A 68 -0.12 7.29 -2.04
C ASN A 68 0.75 6.98 -0.81
N TRP A 69 1.99 6.58 -1.06
CA TRP A 69 3.03 6.44 -0.05
C TRP A 69 3.56 7.82 0.38
N PHE A 70 4.35 7.84 1.45
CA PHE A 70 5.10 9.03 1.87
C PHE A 70 6.46 8.61 2.40
N GLN A 71 7.40 9.54 2.40
CA GLN A 71 8.71 9.34 2.99
C GLN A 71 9.19 10.64 3.62
N SER A 72 9.56 10.56 4.90
CA SER A 72 10.24 11.65 5.59
C SER A 72 11.72 11.69 5.20
N ASP A 73 12.28 12.89 5.19
CA ASP A 73 13.73 13.07 5.04
C ASP A 73 14.47 12.56 6.29
N ALA A 74 15.23 11.48 6.09
CA ALA A 74 16.02 10.81 7.11
C ALA A 74 17.21 11.66 7.61
N ASP A 75 17.56 12.73 6.89
CA ASP A 75 18.64 13.64 7.25
C ASP A 75 18.14 15.01 7.77
N SER A 76 16.83 15.17 7.93
CA SER A 76 16.24 16.42 8.37
C SER A 76 16.70 16.84 9.78
N GLU A 77 16.89 18.15 9.98
CA GLU A 77 17.17 18.72 11.30
C GLU A 77 16.08 18.34 12.32
N LEU A 78 14.82 18.32 11.86
CA LEU A 78 13.67 17.94 12.67
C LEU A 78 13.81 16.52 13.21
N LEU A 79 14.16 15.54 12.37
CA LEU A 79 14.36 14.16 12.79
C LEU A 79 15.52 14.05 13.79
N ARG A 80 16.67 14.68 13.50
CA ARG A 80 17.83 14.67 14.43
C ARG A 80 17.47 15.23 15.80
N ARG A 81 16.70 16.33 15.83
CA ARG A 81 16.22 16.95 17.08
C ARG A 81 15.23 16.05 17.81
N PHE A 82 14.30 15.42 17.10
CA PHE A 82 13.32 14.49 17.66
C PHE A 82 14.02 13.29 18.32
N LEU A 83 14.95 12.64 17.61
CA LEU A 83 15.70 11.49 18.13
C LEU A 83 16.50 11.85 19.39
N ARG A 84 17.17 13.02 19.40
CA ARG A 84 17.91 13.50 20.58
C ARG A 84 16.99 13.68 21.80
N ILE A 85 15.88 14.40 21.63
CA ILE A 85 14.91 14.65 22.73
C ILE A 85 14.30 13.34 23.22
N SER A 86 13.97 12.44 22.30
CA SER A 86 13.42 11.12 22.65
C SER A 86 14.42 10.26 23.43
N ALA A 87 15.70 10.28 23.05
CA ALA A 87 16.76 9.58 23.79
C ALA A 87 16.94 10.14 25.21
N GLU A 88 16.93 11.47 25.36
CA GLU A 88 17.01 12.14 26.68
C GLU A 88 15.81 11.80 27.57
N ALA A 89 14.60 11.73 27.01
CA ALA A 89 13.38 11.46 27.76
C ALA A 89 13.18 9.98 28.14
N THR A 90 13.66 9.05 27.31
CA THR A 90 13.43 7.60 27.47
C THR A 90 14.64 6.84 28.02
N GLY A 91 15.82 7.47 28.06
CA GLY A 91 17.09 6.83 28.43
C GLY A 91 17.59 5.80 27.42
N THR A 92 16.90 5.62 26.29
CA THR A 92 17.25 4.66 25.24
C THR A 92 17.26 5.37 23.89
N PRO A 93 18.35 5.32 23.10
CA PRO A 93 18.38 5.95 21.79
C PRO A 93 17.41 5.27 20.81
N PRO A 94 16.37 5.96 20.29
CA PRO A 94 15.51 5.40 19.26
C PRO A 94 16.22 5.40 17.91
N ALA A 95 15.82 4.49 17.02
CA ALA A 95 16.22 4.48 15.63
C ALA A 95 14.99 4.75 14.73
N PRO A 96 15.14 5.46 13.60
CA PRO A 96 14.08 5.58 12.62
C PRO A 96 13.67 4.19 12.10
N VAL A 97 12.36 4.02 11.88
CA VAL A 97 11.79 2.79 11.32
C VAL A 97 10.85 3.13 10.17
N GLY A 98 10.63 2.17 9.27
CA GLY A 98 9.62 2.30 8.23
C GLY A 98 8.21 2.23 8.83
N TYR A 99 7.38 3.22 8.51
CA TYR A 99 5.96 3.20 8.86
C TYR A 99 5.19 2.36 7.83
N LEU A 100 4.70 1.19 8.25
CA LEU A 100 4.00 0.23 7.38
C LEU A 100 2.50 0.54 7.16
N PRO A 101 1.76 1.10 8.13
CA PRO A 101 0.35 1.45 7.92
C PRO A 101 0.16 2.61 6.95
N GLY A 102 -1.09 2.86 6.56
CA GLY A 102 -1.46 4.12 5.90
C GLY A 102 -1.57 5.26 6.90
N SER A 103 -1.16 6.47 6.50
CA SER A 103 -1.31 7.69 7.30
C SER A 103 -1.66 8.88 6.40
N ASP A 104 -2.31 9.89 6.98
CA ASP A 104 -2.57 11.19 6.32
C ASP A 104 -1.29 12.00 6.10
N ALA A 105 -0.17 11.55 6.65
CA ALA A 105 1.17 12.05 6.37
C ALA A 105 1.45 12.26 4.86
N LYS A 106 0.94 11.39 4.00
CA LYS A 106 1.02 11.53 2.53
C LYS A 106 0.46 12.84 1.96
N HIS A 107 -0.43 13.51 2.70
CA HIS A 107 -1.00 14.80 2.31
C HIS A 107 -0.21 15.99 2.87
N LEU A 108 0.67 15.74 3.84
CA LEU A 108 1.33 16.78 4.63
C LEU A 108 2.82 16.89 4.37
N VAL A 109 3.47 15.80 3.95
CA VAL A 109 4.94 15.72 3.85
C VAL A 109 5.54 16.79 2.93
N ASP A 110 4.87 17.11 1.82
CA ASP A 110 5.34 18.08 0.83
C ASP A 110 4.97 19.54 1.16
N VAL A 111 4.06 19.76 2.12
CA VAL A 111 3.58 21.11 2.49
C VAL A 111 4.08 21.55 3.86
N ALA A 112 4.59 20.63 4.68
CA ALA A 112 5.13 20.92 6.00
C ALA A 112 6.48 21.66 5.89
N ARG A 113 6.51 22.92 6.33
CA ARG A 113 7.69 23.81 6.20
C ARG A 113 8.99 23.26 6.79
N GLN A 114 8.93 22.45 7.85
CA GLN A 114 10.10 21.90 8.53
C GLN A 114 10.31 20.40 8.23
N GLY A 115 9.56 19.87 7.24
CA GLY A 115 9.40 18.43 7.08
C GLY A 115 8.47 17.84 8.14
N MET A 116 8.44 16.51 8.21
CA MET A 116 7.56 15.77 9.12
C MET A 116 8.26 14.52 9.60
N VAL A 117 8.05 14.16 10.87
CA VAL A 117 8.46 12.90 11.48
C VAL A 117 7.18 12.18 11.88
N VAL A 118 7.06 10.91 11.49
CA VAL A 118 5.88 10.06 11.71
C VAL A 118 6.28 8.84 12.54
#